data_AF-A0A919WFQ8-F1
#
_entry.id   AF-A0A919WFQ8-F1
#
_cell.length_a   1.000
_cell.length_b   1.000
_cell.length_c   1.000
_cell.angle_alpha   90.00
_cell.angle_beta   90.00
_cell.angle_gamma   90.00
#
_symmetry.space_group_name_H-M   'P 1'
#
loop_
_entity.id
_entity.type
_entity.pdbx_description
1 polymer ?
#
loop_
_entity_poly.entity_id
_entity_poly.type
_entity_poly.pdbx_seq_one_letter_code
_entity_poly.pdbx_strand_id
1 'polypeptide(L)' 'MTKTPDNKKIAVDSQISLKGLVKAIFNDTIHVQIGGKVITIPIADLKGNKLGNNL' A
#
# COMPACT_ATOMS: atom_id res chain seq x y z
N MET A 1 13.84 3.51 -30.78
CA MET A 1 12.48 3.39 -30.20
C MET A 1 12.51 3.89 -28.77
N THR A 2 12.06 5.12 -28.53
CA THR A 2 11.90 5.69 -27.19
C THR A 2 10.58 5.18 -26.60
N LYS A 3 10.63 4.42 -25.50
CA LYS A 3 9.43 4.05 -24.73
C LYS A 3 8.87 5.31 -24.07
N THR A 4 7.78 5.83 -24.61
CA THR A 4 6.95 6.80 -23.89
C THR A 4 6.44 6.11 -22.62
N PRO A 5 6.65 6.66 -21.41
CA PRO A 5 6.01 6.11 -20.23
C PRO A 5 4.51 6.30 -20.41
N ASP A 6 3.78 5.19 -20.55
CA ASP A 6 2.33 5.22 -20.61
C ASP A 6 1.83 5.98 -19.38
N ASN A 7 1.32 7.20 -19.60
CA ASN A 7 0.71 8.04 -18.59
C ASN A 7 -0.59 7.35 -18.15
N LYS A 8 -0.50 6.30 -17.34
CA LYS A 8 -1.65 5.69 -16.66
C LYS A 8 -2.19 6.74 -15.71
N LYS A 9 -3.14 7.53 -16.23
CA LYS A 9 -3.85 8.56 -15.49
C LYS A 9 -4.56 7.88 -14.33
N ILE A 10 -4.05 8.09 -13.11
CA ILE A 10 -4.71 7.64 -11.90
C ILE A 10 -6.02 8.42 -11.81
N ALA A 11 -7.14 7.72 -11.85
CA ALA A 11 -8.47 8.29 -11.67
C ALA A 11 -8.94 8.04 -10.22
N VAL A 12 -9.99 8.75 -9.82
CA VAL A 12 -10.73 8.43 -8.60
C VAL A 12 -11.14 6.95 -8.65
N ASP A 13 -11.06 6.27 -7.50
CA ASP A 13 -11.34 4.83 -7.33
C ASP A 13 -10.38 3.87 -8.06
N SER A 14 -9.26 4.36 -8.58
CA SER A 14 -8.24 3.48 -9.15
C SER A 14 -7.62 2.58 -8.08
N GLN A 15 -7.63 1.27 -8.31
CA GLN A 15 -6.87 0.34 -7.48
C GLN A 15 -5.37 0.48 -7.78
N ILE A 16 -4.61 0.88 -6.77
CA ILE A 16 -3.15 1.07 -6.84
C ILE A 16 -2.44 0.21 -5.80
N SER A 17 -1.19 -0.15 -6.07
CA SER A 17 -0.31 -0.83 -5.12
C SER A 17 0.83 0.12 -4.75
N LEU A 18 1.00 0.39 -3.45
CA LEU A 18 2.08 1.22 -2.94
C LEU A 18 3.06 0.38 -2.12
N LYS A 19 4.34 0.75 -2.22
CA LYS A 19 5.38 0.26 -1.31
C LYS A 19 5.45 1.20 -0.10
N GLY A 20 5.42 0.63 1.09
CA GLY A 20 5.58 1.35 2.35
C GLY A 20 6.47 0.58 3.31
N LEU A 21 6.96 1.28 4.34
CA LEU A 21 7.78 0.69 5.41
C LEU A 21 6.95 0.56 6.68
N VAL A 22 6.85 -0.65 7.24
CA VAL A 22 6.18 -0.85 8.53
C VAL A 22 7.05 -0.26 9.63
N LYS A 23 6.49 0.69 10.38
CA LYS A 23 7.18 1.38 11.49
C LYS A 23 6.77 0.83 12.86
N ALA A 24 5.52 0.39 12.98
CA ALA A 24 4.99 -0.23 14.19
C ALA A 24 3.85 -1.20 13.86
N ILE A 25 3.70 -2.22 14.70
CA ILE A 25 2.65 -3.24 14.64
C ILE A 25 1.98 -3.27 16.00
N PHE A 26 0.66 -3.11 16.01
CA PHE A 26 -0.19 -3.24 17.18
C PHE A 26 -1.19 -4.38 16.94
N ASN A 27 -1.97 -4.75 17.96
CA ASN A 27 -2.87 -5.89 17.85
C ASN A 27 -3.95 -5.72 16.77
N ASP A 28 -4.40 -4.49 16.52
CA ASP A 28 -5.51 -4.17 15.62
C ASP A 28 -5.10 -3.32 14.41
N THR A 29 -3.92 -2.69 14.45
CA THR A 29 -3.46 -1.71 13.46
C THR A 29 -1.98 -1.87 13.14
N ILE A 30 -1.60 -1.48 11.93
CA ILE A 30 -0.20 -1.29 11.54
C ILE A 30 0.04 0.16 11.14
N HIS A 31 1.21 0.67 11.47
CA HIS A 31 1.65 1.99 11.06
C HIS A 31 2.65 1.85 9.94
N VAL A 32 2.32 2.38 8.75
CA VAL A 32 3.13 2.27 7.54
C VAL A 32 3.58 3.66 7.10
N GLN A 33 4.87 3.85 6.92
CA GLN A 33 5.43 5.06 6.34
C GLN A 33 5.40 4.96 4.81
N ILE A 34 4.76 5.94 4.17
CA ILE A 34 4.73 6.11 2.71
C ILE A 34 5.25 7.51 2.40
N GLY A 35 6.42 7.56 1.75
CA GLY A 35 7.16 8.81 1.58
C GLY A 35 7.49 9.47 2.93
N GLY A 36 7.06 10.71 3.13
CA GLY A 36 7.31 11.49 4.35
C GLY A 36 6.20 11.40 5.41
N LYS A 37 5.17 10.58 5.22
CA LYS A 37 4.02 10.49 6.13
C LYS A 37 3.86 9.07 6.68
N VAL A 38 3.38 8.97 7.91
CA VAL A 38 2.95 7.69 8.53
C VAL A 38 1.43 7.61 8.43
N ILE A 39 0.94 6.49 7.92
CA ILE A 39 -0.48 6.17 7.86
C ILE A 39 -0.78 4.97 8.74
N THR A 40 -1.96 4.96 9.37
CA THR A 40 -2.43 3.84 10.18
C THR A 40 -3.42 3.03 9.36
N ILE A 41 -3.19 1.72 9.26
CA ILE A 41 -4.03 0.78 8.52
C ILE A 41 -4.56 -0.27 9.50
N PRO A 42 -5.88 -0.43 9.63
CA PRO A 42 -6.46 -1.54 10.38
C PRO A 42 -6.03 -2.89 9.80
N ILE A 43 -5.63 -3.82 10.65
CA ILE A 43 -5.21 -5.16 10.22
C ILE A 43 -6.37 -5.93 9.56
N ALA A 44 -7.61 -5.64 9.95
CA ALA A 44 -8.80 -6.20 9.32
C ALA A 44 -8.86 -5.92 7.81
N ASP A 45 -8.43 -4.73 7.39
CA ASP A 45 -8.46 -4.30 5.99
C ASP A 45 -7.38 -4.98 5.12
N LEU A 46 -6.34 -5.53 5.75
CA LEU A 46 -5.27 -6.27 5.08
C LEU A 46 -5.64 -7.73 4.79
N LYS A 47 -6.68 -8.26 5.43
CA LYS A 47 -7.08 -9.68 5.31
C LYS A 47 -7.86 -10.00 4.04
N GLY A 48 -8.29 -8.98 3.29
CA GLY A 48 -9.20 -9.14 2.13
C GLY A 48 -8.54 -9.47 0.79
N ASN A 49 -7.22 -9.36 0.64
CA ASN A 49 -6.56 -9.67 -0.62
C ASN A 49 -5.23 -10.37 -0.33
N LYS A 50 -5.09 -11.61 -0.80
CA LYS A 50 -3.97 -12.54 -0.56
C LYS A 50 -2.60 -11.82 -0.58
N LEU A 51 -2.17 -11.33 0.59
CA LEU A 51 -0.77 -11.06 0.87
C LEU A 51 -0.12 -12.44 0.92
N GLY A 52 0.64 -12.78 -0.12
CA GLY A 52 1.24 -14.09 -0.30
C GLY A 52 1.91 -14.56 0.98
N ASN A 53 1.50 -15.76 1.44
CA ASN A 53 2.04 -16.54 2.55
C ASN A 53 3.51 -16.23 2.86
N ASN A 54 3.79 -15.32 3.80
CA ASN A 54 5.08 -15.14 4.46
C ASN A 54 4.87 -14.32 5.75
N LEU A 55 3.95 -14.77 6.60
CA LEU A 55 3.92 -14.44 8.03
C LEU A 55 4.20 -15.73 8.79
#